data_AF-A0A7J9BR65-F1
#
_entry.id   AF-A0A7J9BR65-F1
#
_cell.length_a   1.000
_cell.length_b   1.000
_cell.length_c   1.000
_cell.angle_alpha   90.00
_cell.angle_beta   90.00
_cell.angle_gamma   90.00
#
_symmetry.space_group_name_H-M   'P 1'
#
loop_
_entity.id
_entity.type
_entity.pdbx_description
1 polymer ?
#
loop_
_entity_poly.entity_id
_entity_poly.type
_entity_poly.pdbx_seq_one_letter_code
_entity_poly.pdbx_strand_id
1 'polypeptide(L)' 'MPTIPELNQIQFERFCGFMDQGLTEELYKFTKIEDTEQEIEFQLFLETYQLVEPLIKERDA' A
#
# COMPACT_ATOMS: atom_id res chain seq x y z
N MET A 1 -12.54 18.69 9.10
CA MET A 1 -11.75 18.29 10.28
C MET A 1 -10.83 19.44 10.65
N PRO A 2 -10.62 19.77 11.94
CA PRO A 2 -9.67 20.81 12.30
C PRO A 2 -8.27 20.24 12.08
N THR A 3 -7.65 20.64 10.99
CA THR A 3 -6.31 20.20 10.63
C THR A 3 -5.33 21.20 11.20
N ILE A 4 -4.66 20.80 12.28
CA ILE A 4 -3.44 21.47 12.72
C ILE A 4 -2.48 21.40 11.51
N PRO A 5 -2.03 22.52 10.93
CA PRO A 5 -1.31 22.51 9.66
C PRO A 5 -0.09 21.58 9.65
N GLU A 6 0.61 21.48 10.78
CA GLU A 6 1.75 20.58 10.97
C GLU A 6 1.35 19.09 10.93
N LEU A 7 0.17 18.74 11.43
CA LEU A 7 -0.32 17.36 11.40
C LEU A 7 -0.61 16.91 9.97
N ASN A 8 -1.18 17.81 9.15
CA ASN A 8 -1.43 17.54 7.73
C ASN A 8 -0.13 17.31 6.97
N GLN A 9 0.88 18.15 7.22
CA GLN A 9 2.18 18.01 6.59
C GLN A 9 2.81 16.65 6.94
N ILE A 10 2.79 16.27 8.22
CA ILE A 10 3.30 14.98 8.67
C ILE A 10 2.54 13.81 8.01
N GLN A 11 1.21 13.87 7.93
CA GLN A 11 0.43 12.80 7.32
C GLN A 11 0.70 12.68 5.81
N PHE A 12 0.80 13.81 5.12
CA PHE A 12 1.10 13.84 3.69
C PHE A 12 2.50 13.28 3.40
N GLU A 13 3.52 13.76 4.12
CA GLU A 13 4.90 13.29 3.96
C GLU A 13 5.03 11.79 4.26
N ARG A 14 4.36 11.30 5.32
CA ARG A 14 4.34 9.86 5.64
C ARG A 14 3.66 9.04 4.56
N PHE A 15 2.54 9.52 4.02
CA PHE A 15 1.84 8.83 2.95
C PHE A 15 2.71 8.74 1.69
N CYS A 16 3.32 9.85 1.25
CA CYS A 16 4.22 9.85 0.10
C CYS A 16 5.41 8.91 0.31
N GLY A 17 6.08 8.97 1.47
CA GLY A 17 7.20 8.06 1.77
C GLY A 17 6.79 6.59 1.79
N PHE A 18 5.58 6.29 2.28
CA PHE A 18 5.04 4.93 2.20
C PHE A 18 4.81 4.50 0.75
N MET A 19 4.19 5.33 -0.09
CA MET A 19 3.93 4.97 -1.49
C MET A 19 5.20 4.81 -2.32
N ASP A 20 6.23 5.62 -2.07
CA ASP A 20 7.47 5.60 -2.85
C ASP A 20 8.36 4.38 -2.55
N GLN A 21 8.44 3.97 -1.28
CA GLN A 21 9.37 2.92 -0.84
C GLN A 21 8.71 1.88 0.07
N GLY A 22 7.94 2.34 1.07
CA GLY A 22 7.33 1.46 2.07
C GLY A 22 6.44 0.37 1.47
N LEU A 23 5.62 0.69 0.47
CA LEU A 23 4.72 -0.25 -0.17
C LEU A 23 5.49 -1.38 -0.87
N THR A 24 6.56 -1.04 -1.61
CA THR A 24 7.41 -2.05 -2.26
C THR A 24 8.10 -2.95 -1.23
N GLU A 25 8.57 -2.37 -0.12
CA GLU A 25 9.16 -3.17 0.97
C GLU A 25 8.16 -4.13 1.61
N GLU A 26 6.92 -3.68 1.87
CA GLU A 26 5.86 -4.51 2.45
C GLU A 26 5.43 -5.63 1.49
N LEU A 27 5.32 -5.32 0.19
CA LEU A 27 5.01 -6.32 -0.85
C LEU A 27 6.13 -7.36 -0.98
N TYR A 28 7.41 -6.96 -0.84
CA TYR A 28 8.54 -7.90 -0.86
C TYR A 28 8.57 -8.80 0.37
N LYS A 29 8.20 -8.28 1.54
CA LYS A 29 8.12 -9.05 2.80
C LYS A 29 6.85 -9.89 2.91
N PHE A 30 5.98 -9.85 1.91
CA PHE A 30 4.70 -10.54 1.97
C PHE A 30 4.89 -12.04 2.16
N THR A 31 4.34 -12.57 3.24
CA THR A 31 4.57 -13.95 3.64
C THR A 31 3.77 -14.93 2.78
N LYS A 32 4.25 -16.17 2.72
CA LYS A 32 3.50 -17.27 2.10
C LYS A 32 2.24 -17.55 2.91
N ILE A 33 1.11 -17.72 2.23
CA ILE A 33 -0.16 -18.12 2.85
C ILE A 33 -0.37 -19.59 2.55
N GLU A 34 -0.51 -20.38 3.60
CA GLU A 34 -0.81 -21.81 3.53
C GLU A 34 -2.27 -22.03 3.95
N ASP A 35 -2.95 -23.01 3.37
CA ASP A 35 -4.21 -23.49 3.93
C ASP A 35 -3.99 -24.23 5.26
N THR A 36 -5.07 -24.50 6.00
CA THR A 36 -5.02 -25.13 7.32
C THR A 36 -4.30 -26.49 7.33
N GLU A 37 -4.41 -27.26 6.24
CA GLU A 37 -3.81 -28.58 6.07
C GLU A 37 -2.46 -28.52 5.36
N GLN A 38 -1.99 -27.32 4.98
CA GLN A 38 -0.74 -27.05 4.25
C GLN A 38 -0.66 -27.77 2.89
N GLU A 39 -1.79 -28.13 2.29
CA GLU A 39 -1.82 -28.79 0.99
C GLU A 39 -1.59 -27.82 -0.17
N ILE A 40 -1.97 -26.55 0.02
CA ILE A 40 -1.86 -25.48 -0.97
C ILE A 40 -1.12 -24.29 -0.36
N GLU A 41 -0.14 -23.78 -1.12
CA GLU A 41 0.62 -22.56 -0.80
C GLU A 41 0.33 -21.47 -1.82
N PHE A 42 0.10 -20.25 -1.34
CA PHE A 42 0.03 -19.04 -2.13
C PHE A 42 1.21 -18.13 -1.79
N GLN A 43 1.96 -17.72 -2.82
CA GLN A 43 3.04 -16.76 -2.71
C GLN A 43 2.81 -15.60 -3.68
N LEU A 44 3.03 -14.38 -3.20
CA LEU A 44 3.03 -13.19 -4.04
C LEU A 44 4.37 -13.11 -4.79
N PHE A 45 4.33 -13.13 -6.12
CA PHE A 45 5.49 -12.87 -6.98
C PHE A 45 5.32 -11.49 -7.61
N LEU A 46 6.01 -10.49 -7.04
CA LEU A 46 5.99 -9.12 -7.54
C LEU A 46 7.24 -8.88 -8.40
N GLU A 47 7.07 -8.63 -9.71
CA GLU A 47 8.17 -8.21 -10.59
C GLU A 47 8.24 -6.68 -10.69
N THR A 48 7.09 -6.02 -10.80
CA THR A 48 6.96 -4.56 -10.87
C THR A 48 5.65 -4.10 -10.24
N TYR A 49 5.63 -2.87 -9.72
CA TYR A 49 4.43 -2.17 -9.26
C TYR A 49 4.28 -0.84 -10.01
N GLN A 50 3.04 -0.44 -10.32
CA GLN A 50 2.75 0.81 -10.99
C GLN A 50 1.55 1.52 -10.34
N LEU A 51 1.72 2.82 -10.10
CA LEU A 51 0.63 3.72 -9.74
C LEU A 51 -0.12 4.15 -11.00
N VAL A 52 -1.45 4.03 -10.96
CA VAL A 52 -2.35 4.44 -12.04
C VAL A 52 -3.29 5.54 -11.55
N GLU A 53 -3.77 6.37 -12.47
CA GLU A 53 -4.75 7.39 -12.13
C GLU A 53 -6.08 6.76 -11.69
N PRO A 54 -6.73 7.31 -10.65
CA PRO A 54 -8.06 6.86 -10.25
C PRO A 54 -9.09 7.01 -11.37
N LEU A 55 -9.98 6.03 -11.50
CA LEU A 55 -11.04 6.03 -12.52
C LEU A 55 -12.14 7.06 -12.27
N ILE A 56 -12.28 7.51 -11.02
CA ILE A 56 -13.30 8.45 -10.54
C ILE A 56 -12.65 9.53 -9.69
N LYS A 57 -13.30 10.70 -9.60
CA LYS A 57 -12.80 11.82 -8.78
C LYS A 57 -13.11 11.58 -7.31
N GLU A 58 -12.40 12.30 -6.43
CA GLU A 58 -12.57 12.21 -4.97
C GLU A 58 -14.03 12.41 -4.52
N ARG A 59 -14.77 13.33 -5.16
CA ARG A 59 -16.17 13.60 -4.82
C ARG A 59 -17.14 12.47 -5.23
N ASP A 60 -16.75 11.64 -6.19
CA ASP A 60 -17.59 10.62 -6.81
C ASP A 60 -17.26 9.20 -6.29
N ALA A 61 -16.25 9.06 -5.41
CA ALA A 61 -15.84 7.83 -4.74
C ALA A 61 -16.68 7.55 -3.47
#